data_AF-A0A3D4SW68-F1
#
_entry.id   AF-A0A3D4SW68-F1
#
_cell.length_a   1.000
_cell.length_b   1.000
_cell.length_c   1.000
_cell.angle_alpha   90.00
_cell.angle_beta   90.00
_cell.angle_gamma   90.00
#
_symmetry.space_group_name_H-M   'P 1'
#
loop_
_entity.id
_entity.type
_entity.pdbx_description
1 polymer ?
#
loop_
_entity_poly.entity_id
_entity_poly.type
_entity_poly.pdbx_seq_one_letter_code
_entity_poly.pdbx_strand_id
1 'polypeptide(L)'
;ILDESILRQKVTGALNQKNQMLVKLYNRKAIDPEEIVQYFMGFADRLAPMLIDGELELNKALDEGKSVLMEGGQATMLDVDHGTYPFVTSSNPTAGGACVGSGIGPTRITSSLGIIKAYTTRVGAGPFPTELFDKWGEYLQTTGGEVGVNTGRKRRCGWYDSVIARYASRVNGFTDLFLTKLDVLTGIGEIPICVAYDVDGERFDEMPMSQSDVHHAEPVYETMPAWDEDITKCRTFDELPAKAQDYINRLEELSGTRISYIGVGPGRDETIVRHDIIAGE
;
A
#
# COMPACT_ATOMS: atom_id res chain seq x y z
N ILE A 1 -5.31 1.34 -29.95
CA ILE A 1 -5.14 2.80 -30.10
C ILE A 1 -4.35 3.15 -31.36
N LEU A 2 -3.30 2.39 -31.72
CA LEU A 2 -2.52 2.64 -32.94
C LEU A 2 -3.22 2.25 -34.25
N ASP A 3 -4.26 1.41 -34.18
CA ASP A 3 -5.11 1.07 -35.32
C ASP A 3 -6.51 1.60 -35.03
N GLU A 4 -6.91 2.64 -35.76
CA GLU A 4 -8.22 3.30 -35.60
C GLU A 4 -9.37 2.33 -35.90
N SER A 5 -9.24 1.53 -36.96
CA SER A 5 -10.29 0.60 -37.39
C SER A 5 -10.56 -0.45 -36.32
N ILE A 6 -9.50 -1.03 -35.76
CA ILE A 6 -9.60 -2.01 -34.67
C ILE A 6 -10.06 -1.35 -33.37
N LEU A 7 -9.58 -0.13 -33.06
CA LEU A 7 -10.04 0.64 -31.90
C LEU A 7 -11.55 0.85 -31.96
N ARG A 8 -12.06 1.31 -33.11
CA ARG A 8 -13.47 1.55 -33.37
C ARG A 8 -14.30 0.30 -33.16
N GLN A 9 -13.90 -0.83 -33.74
CA GLN A 9 -14.60 -2.11 -33.54
C GLN A 9 -14.68 -2.51 -32.05
N LYS A 10 -13.57 -2.37 -31.31
CA LYS A 10 -13.51 -2.70 -29.87
C LYS A 10 -14.38 -1.76 -29.02
N VAL A 11 -14.33 -0.45 -29.29
CA VAL A 11 -15.13 0.56 -28.58
C VAL A 11 -16.62 0.33 -28.84
N THR A 12 -17.03 0.17 -30.10
CA THR A 12 -18.43 -0.11 -30.44
C THR A 12 -18.91 -1.41 -29.80
N GLY A 13 -18.10 -2.47 -29.84
CA GLY A 13 -18.41 -3.75 -29.20
C GLY A 13 -18.62 -3.62 -27.69
N ALA A 14 -17.69 -2.98 -26.97
CA ALA A 14 -17.80 -2.76 -25.53
C ALA A 14 -19.00 -1.89 -25.16
N LEU A 15 -19.27 -0.83 -25.93
CA LEU A 15 -20.37 0.09 -25.67
C LEU A 15 -21.75 -0.51 -25.95
N ASN A 16 -21.88 -1.54 -26.79
CA ASN A 16 -23.17 -2.18 -27.04
C ASN A 16 -23.83 -2.64 -25.73
N GLN A 17 -23.11 -3.43 -24.92
CA GLN A 17 -23.63 -3.89 -23.63
C GLN A 17 -23.69 -2.75 -22.59
N LYS A 18 -22.64 -1.90 -22.52
CA LYS A 18 -22.54 -0.84 -21.51
C LYS A 18 -23.63 0.22 -21.69
N ASN A 19 -23.94 0.63 -22.92
CA ASN A 19 -25.01 1.59 -23.19
C ASN A 19 -26.39 1.05 -22.82
N GLN A 20 -26.63 -0.26 -23.01
CA GLN A 20 -27.88 -0.85 -22.54
C GLN A 20 -28.01 -0.78 -21.01
N MET A 21 -26.94 -1.06 -20.27
CA MET A 21 -26.95 -0.91 -18.81
C MET A 21 -27.12 0.55 -18.38
N LEU A 22 -26.37 1.47 -18.99
CA LEU A 22 -26.47 2.90 -18.70
C LEU A 22 -27.90 3.42 -18.88
N VAL A 23 -28.52 3.14 -20.03
CA VAL A 23 -29.86 3.64 -20.34
C VAL A 23 -30.93 2.92 -19.53
N LYS A 24 -30.91 1.58 -19.50
CA LYS A 24 -32.03 0.78 -18.97
C LYS A 24 -31.97 0.59 -17.45
N LEU A 25 -30.78 0.47 -16.86
CA LEU A 25 -30.62 0.20 -15.43
C LEU A 25 -30.31 1.47 -14.65
N TYR A 26 -29.45 2.34 -15.19
CA TYR A 26 -28.96 3.51 -14.47
C TYR A 26 -29.61 4.83 -14.91
N ASN A 27 -30.53 4.81 -15.88
CA ASN A 27 -31.19 5.99 -16.45
C ASN A 27 -30.19 7.11 -16.85
N ARG A 28 -29.08 6.71 -17.47
CA ARG A 28 -28.02 7.59 -18.01
C ARG A 28 -28.04 7.58 -19.53
N LYS A 29 -27.60 8.68 -20.15
CA LYS A 29 -27.47 8.77 -21.61
C LYS A 29 -26.48 7.72 -22.12
N ALA A 30 -26.79 7.10 -23.25
CA ALA A 30 -25.84 6.27 -23.99
C ALA A 30 -24.63 7.11 -24.43
N ILE A 31 -23.46 6.49 -24.42
CA ILE A 31 -22.21 7.07 -24.88
C ILE A 31 -22.08 6.83 -26.39
N ASP A 32 -21.70 7.87 -27.14
CA ASP A 32 -21.44 7.74 -28.57
C ASP A 32 -20.06 7.07 -28.81
N PRO A 33 -20.01 5.93 -29.52
CA PRO A 33 -18.73 5.30 -29.88
C PRO A 33 -17.78 6.22 -30.65
N GLU A 34 -18.27 7.11 -31.53
CA GLU A 34 -17.40 8.01 -32.29
C GLU A 34 -16.67 8.99 -31.36
N GLU A 35 -17.38 9.59 -30.41
CA GLU A 35 -16.79 10.52 -29.44
C GLU A 35 -15.64 9.86 -28.65
N ILE A 36 -15.81 8.59 -28.26
CA ILE A 36 -14.78 7.82 -27.54
C ILE A 36 -13.60 7.46 -28.44
N VAL A 37 -13.85 7.08 -29.70
CA VAL A 37 -12.78 6.81 -30.67
C VAL A 37 -11.94 8.06 -30.87
N GLN A 38 -12.56 9.21 -31.16
CA GLN A 38 -11.84 10.48 -31.35
C GLN A 38 -11.08 10.92 -30.11
N TYR A 39 -11.66 10.75 -28.92
CA TYR A 39 -10.99 11.00 -27.65
C TYR A 39 -9.68 10.20 -27.53
N PHE A 40 -9.72 8.89 -27.80
CA PHE A 40 -8.52 8.06 -27.73
C PHE A 40 -7.52 8.34 -28.87
N MET A 41 -8.00 8.62 -30.09
CA MET A 41 -7.14 9.00 -31.21
C MET A 41 -6.35 10.28 -30.91
N GLY A 42 -6.89 11.20 -30.11
CA GLY A 42 -6.17 12.38 -29.63
C GLY A 42 -4.91 12.09 -28.80
N PHE A 43 -4.72 10.86 -28.31
CA PHE A 43 -3.50 10.43 -27.60
C PHE A 43 -2.58 9.54 -28.44
N ALA A 44 -3.01 9.08 -29.63
CA ALA A 44 -2.31 8.04 -30.38
C ALA A 44 -0.87 8.46 -30.73
N ASP A 45 -0.70 9.65 -31.31
CA ASP A 45 0.62 10.16 -31.72
C ASP A 45 1.58 10.36 -30.55
N ARG A 46 1.04 10.74 -29.38
CA ARG A 46 1.84 10.93 -28.16
C ARG A 46 2.26 9.61 -27.54
N LEU A 47 1.39 8.61 -27.57
CA LEU A 47 1.65 7.29 -26.97
C LEU A 47 2.51 6.41 -27.87
N ALA A 48 2.37 6.50 -29.18
CA ALA A 48 3.09 5.68 -30.16
C ALA A 48 4.61 5.55 -29.90
N PRO A 49 5.37 6.64 -29.67
CA PRO A 49 6.82 6.53 -29.42
C PRO A 49 7.18 5.96 -28.04
N MET A 50 6.22 5.79 -27.13
CA MET A 50 6.44 5.25 -25.77
C MET A 50 6.17 3.75 -25.68
N LEU A 51 5.59 3.15 -26.73
CA LEU A 51 5.24 1.73 -26.74
C LEU A 51 6.47 0.88 -27.00
N ILE A 52 6.73 -0.04 -26.08
CA ILE A 52 7.80 -1.03 -26.16
C ILE A 52 7.24 -2.40 -25.78
N ASP A 53 7.97 -3.45 -26.14
CA ASP A 53 7.77 -4.78 -25.55
C ASP A 53 8.37 -4.77 -24.14
N GLY A 54 7.57 -4.33 -23.16
CA GLY A 54 8.03 -4.12 -21.79
C GLY A 54 8.49 -5.42 -21.12
N GLU A 55 7.78 -6.53 -21.36
CA GLU A 55 8.14 -7.83 -20.81
C GLU A 55 9.50 -8.29 -21.32
N LEU A 56 9.75 -8.16 -22.63
CA LEU A 56 11.03 -8.50 -23.23
C LEU A 56 12.17 -7.60 -22.73
N GLU A 57 11.93 -6.29 -22.64
CA GLU A 57 12.93 -5.32 -22.17
C GLU A 57 13.35 -5.60 -20.73
N LEU A 58 12.38 -5.81 -19.83
CA LEU A 58 12.64 -6.15 -18.44
C LEU A 58 13.39 -7.47 -18.30
N ASN A 59 13.01 -8.50 -19.07
CA ASN A 59 13.67 -9.79 -19.00
C ASN A 59 15.11 -9.73 -19.53
N LYS A 60 15.37 -9.00 -20.63
CA LYS A 60 16.73 -8.75 -21.13
C LYS A 60 17.59 -7.98 -20.13
N ALA A 61 17.03 -6.96 -19.48
CA ALA A 61 17.76 -6.19 -18.48
C ALA A 61 18.23 -7.09 -17.33
N LEU A 62 17.36 -7.98 -16.84
CA LEU A 62 17.73 -8.96 -15.82
C LEU A 62 18.78 -9.96 -16.32
N ASP A 63 18.67 -10.45 -17.56
CA ASP A 63 19.65 -11.37 -18.15
C ASP A 63 21.04 -10.70 -18.36
N GLU A 64 21.07 -9.37 -18.53
CA GLU A 64 22.28 -8.53 -18.56
C GLU A 64 22.83 -8.18 -17.16
N GLY A 65 22.19 -8.66 -16.08
CA GLY A 65 22.60 -8.39 -14.70
C GLY A 65 22.22 -6.99 -14.20
N LYS A 66 21.29 -6.29 -14.87
CA LYS A 66 20.77 -5.00 -14.39
C LYS A 66 19.72 -5.21 -13.30
N SER A 67 19.62 -4.23 -12.40
CA SER A 67 18.58 -4.20 -11.37
C SER A 67 17.26 -3.68 -11.94
N VAL A 68 16.16 -4.34 -11.59
CA VAL A 68 14.78 -3.91 -11.90
C VAL A 68 14.05 -3.65 -10.59
N LEU A 69 13.47 -2.46 -10.45
CA LEU A 69 12.59 -2.10 -9.34
C LEU A 69 11.14 -2.09 -9.84
N MET A 70 10.28 -2.88 -9.22
CA MET A 70 8.84 -2.89 -9.48
C MET A 70 8.12 -2.10 -8.39
N GLU A 71 7.54 -0.96 -8.77
CA GLU A 71 6.79 -0.10 -7.85
C GLU A 71 5.32 -0.56 -7.77
N GLY A 72 4.88 -0.94 -6.56
CA GLY A 72 3.50 -1.34 -6.31
C GLY A 72 2.54 -0.14 -6.21
N GLY A 73 1.39 -0.23 -6.85
CA GLY A 73 0.25 0.65 -6.60
C GLY A 73 -0.64 0.14 -5.45
N GLN A 74 -1.34 1.04 -4.76
CA GLN A 74 -2.22 0.71 -3.61
C GLN A 74 -1.49 -0.02 -2.46
N ALA A 75 -2.11 -1.02 -1.84
CA ALA A 75 -1.61 -1.72 -0.64
C ALA A 75 -2.26 -3.10 -0.49
N THR A 76 -1.61 -4.02 0.23
CA THR A 76 -2.08 -5.41 0.46
C THR A 76 -3.53 -5.49 0.94
N MET A 77 -3.94 -4.64 1.89
CA MET A 77 -5.31 -4.69 2.44
C MET A 77 -6.40 -4.19 1.48
N LEU A 78 -5.99 -3.72 0.29
CA LEU A 78 -6.84 -3.36 -0.84
C LEU A 78 -6.73 -4.38 -1.98
N ASP A 79 -6.01 -5.48 -1.82
CA ASP A 79 -5.94 -6.54 -2.82
C ASP A 79 -7.30 -7.20 -3.04
N VAL A 80 -7.61 -7.54 -4.29
CA VAL A 80 -8.92 -8.12 -4.65
C VAL A 80 -9.16 -9.49 -4.01
N ASP A 81 -8.09 -10.25 -3.78
CA ASP A 81 -8.13 -11.60 -3.19
C ASP A 81 -7.72 -11.57 -1.71
N HIS A 82 -6.69 -10.78 -1.38
CA HIS A 82 -6.06 -10.76 -0.06
C HIS A 82 -6.41 -9.52 0.79
N GLY A 83 -7.26 -8.64 0.28
CA GLY A 83 -7.69 -7.45 0.99
C GLY A 83 -8.97 -7.64 1.78
N THR A 84 -9.47 -6.53 2.31
CA THR A 84 -10.74 -6.45 3.06
C THR A 84 -11.96 -6.42 2.11
N TYR A 85 -12.12 -7.46 1.28
CA TYR A 85 -13.20 -7.55 0.28
C TYR A 85 -14.58 -7.28 0.91
N PRO A 86 -15.50 -6.54 0.25
CA PRO A 86 -15.40 -5.95 -1.09
C PRO A 86 -14.80 -4.54 -1.10
N PHE A 87 -14.24 -4.06 0.02
CA PHE A 87 -13.69 -2.70 0.15
C PHE A 87 -12.24 -2.62 -0.35
N VAL A 88 -12.03 -3.12 -1.56
CA VAL A 88 -10.72 -3.37 -2.17
C VAL A 88 -10.62 -2.72 -3.55
N THR A 89 -9.42 -2.67 -4.13
CA THR A 89 -9.25 -2.37 -5.55
C THR A 89 -9.58 -3.62 -6.39
N SER A 90 -9.71 -3.46 -7.70
CA SER A 90 -10.01 -4.55 -8.65
C SER A 90 -8.74 -5.17 -9.25
N SER A 91 -7.64 -5.17 -8.49
CA SER A 91 -6.32 -5.64 -8.93
C SER A 91 -5.55 -6.24 -7.75
N ASN A 92 -4.38 -6.81 -8.04
CA ASN A 92 -3.50 -7.41 -7.04
C ASN A 92 -2.29 -6.52 -6.76
N PRO A 93 -2.34 -5.63 -5.75
CA PRO A 93 -1.20 -4.84 -5.25
C PRO A 93 -0.19 -5.66 -4.42
N THR A 94 -0.37 -6.97 -4.35
CA THR A 94 0.59 -7.90 -3.73
C THR A 94 1.80 -8.15 -4.62
N ALA A 95 2.90 -8.65 -4.03
CA ALA A 95 4.14 -8.98 -4.75
C ALA A 95 3.91 -9.98 -5.89
N GLY A 96 2.95 -10.91 -5.74
CA GLY A 96 2.55 -11.81 -6.84
C GLY A 96 1.96 -11.08 -8.05
N GLY A 97 1.24 -9.98 -7.82
CA GLY A 97 0.75 -9.11 -8.88
C GLY A 97 1.86 -8.43 -9.67
N ALA A 98 3.03 -8.18 -9.05
CA ALA A 98 4.20 -7.64 -9.74
C ALA A 98 4.72 -8.62 -10.82
N CYS A 99 4.74 -9.93 -10.54
CA CYS A 99 5.10 -10.95 -11.54
C CYS A 99 4.15 -10.93 -12.73
N VAL A 100 2.84 -10.98 -12.45
CA VAL A 100 1.79 -11.03 -13.49
C VAL A 100 1.79 -9.75 -14.32
N GLY A 101 1.98 -8.60 -13.70
CA GLY A 101 1.96 -7.30 -14.37
C GLY A 101 3.22 -6.94 -15.16
N SER A 102 4.37 -7.54 -14.83
CA SER A 102 5.66 -7.23 -15.48
C SER A 102 6.15 -8.31 -16.44
N GLY A 103 5.59 -9.52 -16.39
CA GLY A 103 6.10 -10.67 -17.13
C GLY A 103 7.43 -11.21 -16.58
N ILE A 104 7.80 -10.85 -15.35
CA ILE A 104 8.97 -11.41 -14.66
C ILE A 104 8.56 -12.67 -13.90
N GLY A 105 9.27 -13.78 -14.15
CA GLY A 105 9.02 -15.04 -13.47
C GLY A 105 9.26 -14.94 -11.96
N PRO A 106 8.42 -15.57 -11.11
CA PRO A 106 8.48 -15.41 -9.65
C PRO A 106 9.82 -15.86 -9.04
N THR A 107 10.52 -16.80 -9.67
CA THR A 107 11.84 -17.27 -9.23
C THR A 107 12.98 -16.28 -9.47
N ARG A 108 12.71 -15.14 -10.13
CA ARG A 108 13.70 -14.09 -10.38
C ARG A 108 13.59 -12.90 -9.42
N ILE A 109 12.60 -12.92 -8.51
CA ILE A 109 12.49 -11.92 -7.45
C ILE A 109 13.51 -12.24 -6.36
N THR A 110 14.43 -11.33 -6.12
CA THR A 110 15.50 -11.47 -5.12
C THR A 110 15.14 -10.85 -3.77
N SER A 111 14.27 -9.84 -3.76
CA SER A 111 13.87 -9.11 -2.55
C SER A 111 12.45 -8.56 -2.70
N SER A 112 11.71 -8.49 -1.59
CA SER A 112 10.35 -7.95 -1.53
C SER A 112 10.27 -6.98 -0.35
N LEU A 113 10.18 -5.68 -0.63
CA LEU A 113 10.19 -4.61 0.37
C LEU A 113 8.77 -4.12 0.67
N GLY A 114 8.30 -4.37 1.89
CA GLY A 114 7.01 -3.87 2.37
C GLY A 114 7.11 -2.45 2.93
N ILE A 115 6.39 -1.49 2.34
CA ILE A 115 6.32 -0.13 2.89
C ILE A 115 5.22 -0.07 3.94
N ILE A 116 5.59 0.18 5.19
CA ILE A 116 4.65 0.25 6.31
C ILE A 116 4.82 1.58 7.05
N LYS A 117 3.71 2.17 7.49
CA LYS A 117 3.75 3.39 8.30
C LYS A 117 3.80 3.03 9.79
N ALA A 118 4.36 3.90 10.60
CA ALA A 118 4.38 3.76 12.07
C ALA A 118 2.99 3.82 12.73
N TYR A 119 1.95 4.15 11.95
CA TYR A 119 0.53 4.13 12.29
C TYR A 119 -0.27 3.78 11.03
N THR A 120 -1.54 3.42 11.15
CA THR A 120 -2.35 2.94 10.02
C THR A 120 -3.24 4.05 9.45
N THR A 121 -3.49 3.98 8.13
CA THR A 121 -4.39 4.93 7.46
C THR A 121 -5.23 4.24 6.40
N ARG A 122 -6.47 4.70 6.23
CA ARG A 122 -7.38 4.21 5.19
C ARG A 122 -8.09 5.35 4.45
N VAL A 123 -8.20 5.22 3.13
CA VAL A 123 -9.10 6.04 2.30
C VAL A 123 -10.33 5.21 1.96
N GLY A 124 -11.51 5.81 2.12
CA GLY A 124 -12.77 5.14 1.78
C GLY A 124 -13.34 4.26 2.89
N ALA A 125 -14.38 3.51 2.54
CA ALA A 125 -15.10 2.62 3.45
C ALA A 125 -14.34 1.31 3.71
N GLY A 126 -14.89 0.50 4.61
CA GLY A 126 -14.39 -0.82 4.98
C GLY A 126 -13.88 -0.90 6.41
N PRO A 127 -13.73 -2.11 6.94
CA PRO A 127 -13.34 -2.33 8.34
C PRO A 127 -11.95 -1.75 8.59
N PHE A 128 -11.79 -1.20 9.79
CA PHE A 128 -10.54 -0.62 10.25
C PHE A 128 -10.48 -0.77 11.78
N PRO A 129 -10.06 -1.95 12.28
CA PRO A 129 -10.14 -2.27 13.72
C PRO A 129 -9.45 -1.25 14.61
N THR A 130 -8.31 -0.71 14.18
CA THR A 130 -7.54 0.27 14.97
C THR A 130 -7.92 1.73 14.70
N GLU A 131 -9.03 2.00 14.02
CA GLU A 131 -9.45 3.37 13.72
C GLU A 131 -9.70 4.21 14.98
N LEU A 132 -9.22 5.45 14.95
CA LEU A 132 -9.34 6.39 16.05
C LEU A 132 -10.38 7.46 15.76
N PHE A 133 -11.30 7.62 16.71
CA PHE A 133 -12.34 8.64 16.70
C PHE A 133 -12.11 9.72 17.78
N ASP A 134 -10.91 9.74 18.36
CA ASP A 134 -10.51 10.65 19.43
C ASP A 134 -9.48 11.69 18.93
N LYS A 135 -8.88 12.42 19.88
CA LYS A 135 -7.86 13.44 19.59
C LYS A 135 -6.64 12.88 18.84
N TRP A 136 -6.31 11.60 19.02
CA TRP A 136 -5.14 10.99 18.40
C TRP A 136 -5.38 10.69 16.93
N GLY A 137 -6.61 10.31 16.56
CA GLY A 137 -7.01 10.21 15.16
C GLY A 137 -6.83 11.54 14.40
N GLU A 138 -7.24 12.66 15.01
CA GLU A 138 -7.05 14.00 14.44
C GLU A 138 -5.58 14.43 14.40
N TYR A 139 -4.82 14.12 15.46
CA TYR A 139 -3.39 14.40 15.54
C TYR A 139 -2.62 13.67 14.43
N LEU A 140 -2.78 12.35 14.31
CA LEU A 140 -2.11 11.55 13.28
C LEU A 140 -2.48 12.02 11.87
N GLN A 141 -3.76 12.38 11.66
CA GLN A 141 -4.21 12.91 10.39
C GLN A 141 -3.53 14.24 10.03
N THR A 142 -3.41 15.15 11.00
CA THR A 142 -2.89 16.50 10.79
C THR A 142 -1.37 16.49 10.70
N THR A 143 -0.69 15.95 11.70
CA THR A 143 0.78 15.86 11.78
C THR A 143 1.34 15.01 10.65
N GLY A 144 0.65 13.92 10.31
CA GLY A 144 1.02 13.07 9.20
C GLY A 144 0.68 13.63 7.82
N GLY A 145 -0.03 14.76 7.69
CA GLY A 145 -0.46 15.29 6.40
C GLY A 145 -1.35 14.30 5.61
N GLU A 146 -2.22 13.58 6.30
CA GLU A 146 -3.01 12.48 5.74
C GLU A 146 -4.27 12.96 5.01
N VAL A 147 -4.06 13.77 3.98
CA VAL A 147 -5.10 14.33 3.11
C VAL A 147 -4.78 13.97 1.66
N GLY A 148 -5.79 13.52 0.92
CA GLY A 148 -5.63 13.19 -0.50
C GLY A 148 -5.30 14.43 -1.33
N VAL A 149 -4.12 14.46 -1.96
CA VAL A 149 -3.60 15.61 -2.72
C VAL A 149 -4.56 16.10 -3.81
N ASN A 150 -5.19 15.18 -4.53
CA ASN A 150 -6.09 15.52 -5.65
C ASN A 150 -7.56 15.66 -5.23
N THR A 151 -7.97 15.03 -4.13
CA THR A 151 -9.40 14.92 -3.75
C THR A 151 -9.77 15.77 -2.55
N GLY A 152 -8.79 16.23 -1.77
CA GLY A 152 -9.00 16.87 -0.46
C GLY A 152 -9.59 15.93 0.60
N ARG A 153 -9.78 14.64 0.30
CA ARG A 153 -10.39 13.70 1.24
C ARG A 153 -9.40 13.38 2.35
N LYS A 154 -9.83 13.66 3.59
CA LYS A 154 -9.17 13.24 4.81
C LYS A 154 -9.11 11.72 4.91
N ARG A 155 -7.95 11.17 5.29
CA ARG A 155 -7.78 9.74 5.55
C ARG A 155 -8.21 9.42 6.98
N ARG A 156 -8.84 8.27 7.16
CA ARG A 156 -9.07 7.66 8.48
C ARG A 156 -7.71 7.25 9.03
N CYS A 157 -7.46 7.47 10.32
CA CYS A 157 -6.18 7.16 10.96
C CYS A 157 -6.41 6.24 12.15
N GLY A 158 -5.43 5.39 12.42
CA GLY A 158 -5.47 4.39 13.48
C GLY A 158 -4.07 4.06 13.98
N TRP A 159 -3.98 3.38 15.10
CA TRP A 159 -2.68 2.91 15.62
C TRP A 159 -2.05 1.83 14.75
N TYR A 160 -0.76 1.55 14.95
CA TYR A 160 -0.08 0.47 14.24
C TYR A 160 -0.81 -0.85 14.46
N ASP A 161 -0.97 -1.61 13.39
CA ASP A 161 -1.67 -2.89 13.41
C ASP A 161 -0.72 -4.01 13.00
N SER A 162 -0.22 -4.74 14.00
CA SER A 162 0.72 -5.83 13.76
C SER A 162 0.05 -7.08 13.20
N VAL A 163 -1.26 -7.25 13.39
CA VAL A 163 -2.01 -8.35 12.78
C VAL A 163 -2.02 -8.18 11.27
N ILE A 164 -2.28 -6.95 10.79
CA ILE A 164 -2.16 -6.58 9.38
C ILE A 164 -0.71 -6.70 8.89
N ALA A 165 0.27 -6.25 9.68
CA ALA A 165 1.67 -6.34 9.30
C ALA A 165 2.12 -7.79 9.07
N ARG A 166 1.85 -8.71 10.01
CA ARG A 166 2.13 -10.15 9.87
C ARG A 166 1.44 -10.76 8.66
N TYR A 167 0.15 -10.45 8.49
CA TYR A 167 -0.62 -10.93 7.35
C TYR A 167 0.00 -10.46 6.02
N ALA A 168 0.33 -9.18 5.91
CA ALA A 168 0.91 -8.61 4.72
C ALA A 168 2.29 -9.19 4.42
N SER A 169 3.14 -9.35 5.44
CA SER A 169 4.44 -10.02 5.33
C SER A 169 4.31 -11.45 4.80
N ARG A 170 3.37 -12.23 5.32
CA ARG A 170 3.14 -13.61 4.88
C ARG A 170 2.67 -13.68 3.43
N VAL A 171 1.68 -12.88 3.04
CA VAL A 171 1.10 -12.92 1.68
C VAL A 171 2.09 -12.48 0.62
N ASN A 172 2.93 -11.47 0.93
CA ASN A 172 3.87 -10.91 -0.02
C ASN A 172 5.26 -11.56 0.02
N GLY A 173 5.52 -12.41 1.01
CA GLY A 173 6.86 -12.91 1.29
C GLY A 173 7.85 -11.77 1.47
N PHE A 174 7.48 -10.73 2.24
CA PHE A 174 8.38 -9.60 2.46
C PHE A 174 9.68 -10.09 3.09
N THR A 175 10.80 -9.76 2.45
CA THR A 175 12.13 -9.98 3.00
C THR A 175 12.46 -8.89 4.02
N ASP A 176 11.94 -7.70 3.77
CA ASP A 176 12.27 -6.48 4.48
C ASP A 176 11.06 -5.54 4.56
N LEU A 177 11.03 -4.71 5.59
CA LEU A 177 10.09 -3.61 5.76
C LEU A 177 10.83 -2.27 5.71
N PHE A 178 10.17 -1.28 5.14
CA PHE A 178 10.49 0.13 5.29
C PHE A 178 9.44 0.76 6.20
N LEU A 179 9.82 1.03 7.45
CA LEU A 179 8.99 1.76 8.40
C LEU A 179 9.06 3.26 8.09
N THR A 180 7.92 3.90 7.82
CA THR A 180 7.84 5.32 7.45
C THR A 180 7.08 6.12 8.48
N LYS A 181 7.31 7.44 8.49
CA LYS A 181 6.61 8.41 9.35
C LYS A 181 6.77 8.16 10.84
N LEU A 182 7.94 7.69 11.25
CA LEU A 182 8.23 7.48 12.66
C LEU A 182 8.17 8.80 13.44
N ASP A 183 8.63 9.89 12.82
CA ASP A 183 8.66 11.25 13.35
C ASP A 183 7.29 11.77 13.84
N VAL A 184 6.20 11.30 13.24
CA VAL A 184 4.83 11.66 13.61
C VAL A 184 4.48 11.23 15.04
N LEU A 185 5.18 10.24 15.61
CA LEU A 185 4.91 9.73 16.97
C LEU A 185 5.73 10.45 18.06
N THR A 186 6.54 11.45 17.70
CA THR A 186 7.36 12.21 18.66
C THR A 186 6.48 13.03 19.60
N GLY A 187 6.73 12.91 20.91
CA GLY A 187 6.08 13.72 21.96
C GLY A 187 4.65 13.29 22.32
N ILE A 188 4.19 12.11 21.90
CA ILE A 188 2.81 11.66 22.15
C ILE A 188 2.63 10.95 23.51
N GLY A 189 3.71 10.75 24.27
CA GLY A 189 3.71 10.11 25.58
C GLY A 189 3.71 8.58 25.50
N GLU A 190 2.60 7.99 25.05
CA GLU A 190 2.42 6.54 24.95
C GLU A 190 1.89 6.14 23.57
N ILE A 191 2.40 5.03 23.04
CA ILE A 191 2.11 4.51 21.70
C ILE A 191 1.42 3.14 21.82
N PRO A 192 0.12 3.06 21.54
CA PRO A 192 -0.57 1.79 21.40
C PRO A 192 -0.16 1.06 20.12
N ILE A 193 0.03 -0.25 20.22
CA ILE A 193 0.30 -1.18 19.12
C ILE A 193 -0.73 -2.28 19.19
N CYS A 194 -1.54 -2.47 18.15
CA CYS A 194 -2.47 -3.58 18.10
C CYS A 194 -1.69 -4.87 17.87
N VAL A 195 -1.75 -5.79 18.84
CA VAL A 195 -1.03 -7.06 18.84
C VAL A 195 -1.91 -8.25 18.47
N ALA A 196 -3.22 -8.13 18.67
CA ALA A 196 -4.24 -9.12 18.35
C ALA A 196 -5.60 -8.43 18.19
N TYR A 197 -6.59 -9.18 17.73
CA TYR A 197 -7.99 -8.79 17.80
C TYR A 197 -8.74 -9.64 18.81
N ASP A 198 -9.79 -9.07 19.40
CA ASP A 198 -10.86 -9.79 20.09
C ASP A 198 -12.07 -9.76 19.15
N VAL A 199 -12.61 -10.93 18.80
CA VAL A 199 -13.84 -11.07 18.03
C VAL A 199 -14.80 -11.90 18.88
N ASP A 200 -15.85 -11.24 19.40
CA ASP A 200 -16.89 -11.89 20.22
C ASP A 200 -16.34 -12.68 21.44
N GLY A 201 -15.24 -12.21 22.04
CA GLY A 201 -14.56 -12.82 23.19
C GLY A 201 -13.48 -13.84 22.83
N GLU A 202 -13.24 -14.10 21.54
CA GLU A 202 -12.15 -14.96 21.06
C GLU A 202 -10.97 -14.11 20.58
N ARG A 203 -9.77 -14.44 21.07
CA ARG A 203 -8.54 -13.75 20.68
C ARG A 203 -7.98 -14.31 19.37
N PHE A 204 -7.74 -13.41 18.42
CA PHE A 204 -7.09 -13.69 17.14
C PHE A 204 -5.73 -12.97 17.07
N ASP A 205 -4.63 -13.73 17.11
CA ASP A 205 -3.28 -13.20 16.85
C ASP A 205 -2.99 -13.07 15.34
N GLU A 206 -3.86 -13.61 14.49
CA GLU A 206 -3.74 -13.58 13.03
C GLU A 206 -4.98 -12.96 12.40
N MET A 207 -4.85 -12.46 11.16
CA MET A 207 -5.98 -11.86 10.45
C MET A 207 -7.16 -12.86 10.41
N PRO A 208 -8.35 -12.47 10.94
CA PRO A 208 -9.51 -13.34 10.92
C PRO A 208 -9.89 -13.73 9.49
N MET A 209 -10.38 -14.96 9.34
CA MET A 209 -10.68 -15.53 8.02
C MET A 209 -11.88 -14.84 7.36
N SER A 210 -12.92 -14.53 8.14
CA SER A 210 -14.16 -13.98 7.59
C SER A 210 -14.20 -12.47 7.67
N GLN A 211 -14.83 -11.85 6.67
CA GLN A 211 -15.06 -10.41 6.66
C GLN A 211 -15.88 -9.95 7.86
N SER A 212 -16.84 -10.78 8.29
CA SER A 212 -17.67 -10.50 9.47
C SER A 212 -16.81 -10.39 10.72
N ASP A 213 -15.86 -11.29 10.91
CA ASP A 213 -14.98 -11.28 12.09
C ASP A 213 -14.10 -10.02 12.08
N VAL A 214 -13.52 -9.67 10.93
CA VAL A 214 -12.74 -8.42 10.76
C VAL A 214 -13.58 -7.17 11.02
N HIS A 215 -14.89 -7.21 10.77
CA HIS A 215 -15.78 -6.09 11.02
C HIS A 215 -16.10 -5.90 12.51
N HIS A 216 -16.18 -7.00 13.27
CA HIS A 216 -16.44 -6.98 14.71
C HIS A 216 -15.16 -7.01 15.55
N ALA A 217 -13.99 -7.09 14.92
CA ALA A 217 -12.70 -7.12 15.58
C ALA A 217 -12.45 -5.85 16.40
N GLU A 218 -12.27 -6.04 17.70
CA GLU A 218 -11.78 -5.02 18.63
C GLU A 218 -10.27 -5.18 18.82
N PRO A 219 -9.47 -4.11 18.70
CA PRO A 219 -8.03 -4.20 18.82
C PRO A 219 -7.58 -4.43 20.26
N VAL A 220 -6.74 -5.45 20.46
CA VAL A 220 -6.02 -5.66 21.73
C VAL A 220 -4.67 -4.95 21.64
N TYR A 221 -4.46 -3.98 22.52
CA TYR A 221 -3.26 -3.14 22.52
C TYR A 221 -2.21 -3.58 23.53
N GLU A 222 -0.96 -3.51 23.10
CA GLU A 222 0.19 -3.28 23.96
C GLU A 222 0.56 -1.79 23.87
N THR A 223 1.11 -1.21 24.94
CA THR A 223 1.51 0.19 24.97
C THR A 223 3.01 0.32 25.22
N MET A 224 3.67 1.17 24.45
CA MET A 224 5.09 1.52 24.60
C MET A 224 5.28 3.01 24.87
N PRO A 225 6.32 3.43 25.61
CA PRO A 225 6.60 4.84 25.81
C PRO A 225 7.12 5.49 24.53
N ALA A 226 6.60 6.66 24.19
CA ALA A 226 7.14 7.51 23.13
C ALA A 226 8.39 8.26 23.59
N TRP A 227 9.12 8.80 22.63
CA TRP A 227 10.26 9.70 22.82
C TRP A 227 9.82 11.16 22.65
N ASP A 228 10.60 12.09 23.20
CA ASP A 228 10.33 13.53 23.13
C ASP A 228 11.34 14.25 22.19
N GLU A 229 12.47 13.61 21.93
CA GLU A 229 13.58 14.15 21.14
C GLU A 229 13.25 14.19 19.64
N ASP A 230 13.69 15.25 18.95
CA ASP A 230 13.57 15.35 17.49
C ASP A 230 14.48 14.33 16.79
N ILE A 231 13.87 13.38 16.08
CA ILE A 231 14.56 12.32 15.35
C ILE A 231 14.83 12.65 13.88
N THR A 232 14.35 13.78 13.36
CA THR A 232 14.40 14.11 11.92
C THR A 232 15.82 14.24 11.36
N LYS A 233 16.80 14.44 12.24
CA LYS A 233 18.22 14.54 11.90
C LYS A 233 19.01 13.26 12.11
N CYS A 234 18.43 12.21 12.70
CA CYS A 234 19.08 10.91 12.83
C CYS A 234 19.32 10.28 11.45
N ARG A 235 20.49 9.69 11.25
CA ARG A 235 20.92 8.99 10.03
C ARG A 235 21.40 7.57 10.30
N THR A 236 21.66 7.24 11.55
CA THR A 236 21.97 5.87 11.99
C THR A 236 20.98 5.41 13.06
N PHE A 237 20.83 4.10 13.23
CA PHE A 237 19.92 3.54 14.23
C PHE A 237 20.32 3.93 15.65
N ASP A 238 21.62 3.96 15.94
CA ASP A 238 22.17 4.29 17.26
C ASP A 238 21.99 5.76 17.64
N GLU A 239 21.73 6.65 16.67
CA GLU A 239 21.39 8.06 16.92
C GLU A 239 19.95 8.26 17.38
N LEU A 240 19.08 7.25 17.21
CA LEU A 240 17.69 7.34 17.68
C LEU A 240 17.64 7.26 19.21
N PRO A 241 16.67 7.94 19.87
CA PRO A 241 16.40 7.72 21.28
C PRO A 241 16.12 6.25 21.58
N ALA A 242 16.56 5.75 22.74
CA ALA A 242 16.40 4.34 23.12
C ALA A 242 14.94 3.87 23.00
N LYS A 243 13.96 4.70 23.40
CA LYS A 243 12.53 4.39 23.26
C LYS A 243 12.08 4.22 21.80
N ALA A 244 12.64 4.98 20.87
CA ALA A 244 12.35 4.84 19.45
C ALA A 244 12.96 3.54 18.90
N GLN A 245 14.19 3.21 19.32
CA GLN A 245 14.83 1.93 18.98
C GLN A 245 14.00 0.75 19.49
N ASP A 246 13.56 0.80 20.76
CA ASP A 246 12.71 -0.22 21.38
C ASP A 246 11.40 -0.40 20.62
N TYR A 247 10.74 0.71 20.25
CA TYR A 247 9.51 0.67 19.45
C TYR A 247 9.73 -0.01 18.10
N ILE A 248 10.79 0.36 17.36
CA ILE A 248 11.13 -0.26 16.07
C ILE A 248 11.39 -1.76 16.23
N ASN A 249 12.20 -2.15 17.23
CA ASN A 249 12.50 -3.55 17.52
C ASN A 249 11.22 -4.35 17.85
N ARG A 250 10.29 -3.74 18.59
CA ARG A 250 9.00 -4.37 18.89
C ARG A 250 8.13 -4.53 17.65
N LEU A 251 8.10 -3.54 16.75
CA LEU A 251 7.39 -3.66 15.48
C LEU A 251 7.99 -4.74 14.59
N GLU A 252 9.31 -4.86 14.54
CA GLU A 252 10.02 -5.91 13.79
C GLU A 252 9.67 -7.31 14.32
N GLU A 253 9.72 -7.50 15.64
CA GLU A 253 9.34 -8.75 16.31
C GLU A 253 7.89 -9.12 16.01
N LEU A 254 6.97 -8.18 16.22
CA LEU A 254 5.54 -8.40 16.03
C LEU A 254 5.17 -8.65 14.57
N SER A 255 5.88 -8.04 13.61
CA SER A 255 5.60 -8.22 12.18
C SER A 255 6.20 -9.50 11.61
N GLY A 256 7.17 -10.10 12.30
CA GLY A 256 7.88 -11.28 11.82
C GLY A 256 8.74 -11.01 10.58
N THR A 257 9.09 -9.75 10.32
CA THR A 257 9.87 -9.30 9.16
C THR A 257 10.82 -8.19 9.55
N ARG A 258 12.07 -8.32 9.10
CA ARG A 258 13.15 -7.37 9.35
C ARG A 258 12.78 -5.96 8.86
N ILE A 259 13.03 -4.94 9.68
CA ILE A 259 12.91 -3.52 9.30
C ILE A 259 14.29 -3.03 8.86
N SER A 260 14.46 -2.84 7.56
CA SER A 260 15.76 -2.50 6.96
C SER A 260 15.91 -1.01 6.66
N TYR A 261 14.79 -0.30 6.53
CA TYR A 261 14.75 1.13 6.27
C TYR A 261 13.79 1.81 7.25
N ILE A 262 14.16 2.99 7.76
CA ILE A 262 13.35 3.76 8.71
C ILE A 262 13.30 5.22 8.26
N GLY A 263 12.10 5.75 8.05
CA GLY A 263 11.85 7.12 7.64
C GLY A 263 11.59 7.97 8.87
N VAL A 264 12.45 8.98 9.07
CA VAL A 264 12.39 9.94 10.18
C VAL A 264 11.96 11.33 9.72
N GLY A 265 11.50 11.46 8.48
CA GLY A 265 10.95 12.69 7.92
C GLY A 265 10.53 12.53 6.45
N PRO A 266 9.94 13.56 5.84
CA PRO A 266 9.48 13.53 4.45
C PRO A 266 10.59 13.67 3.40
N GLY A 267 11.79 14.12 3.78
CA GLY A 267 12.91 14.32 2.88
C GLY A 267 13.53 13.01 2.39
N ARG A 268 14.06 13.01 1.16
CA ARG A 268 14.73 11.83 0.57
C ARG A 268 15.86 11.29 1.44
N ASP A 269 16.64 12.20 2.04
CA ASP A 269 17.79 11.85 2.88
C ASP A 269 17.40 11.69 4.36
N GLU A 270 16.11 11.74 4.71
CA GLU A 270 15.59 11.52 6.07
C GLU A 270 15.20 10.06 6.26
N THR A 271 16.09 9.17 5.79
CA THR A 271 15.97 7.71 5.86
C THR A 271 17.22 7.13 6.51
N ILE A 272 17.01 6.25 7.50
CA ILE A 272 18.04 5.43 8.14
C ILE A 272 18.06 4.08 7.43
N VAL A 273 19.25 3.60 7.06
CA VAL A 273 19.46 2.27 6.47
C VAL A 273 20.11 1.37 7.52
N ARG A 274 19.43 0.28 7.91
CA ARG A 274 19.98 -0.77 8.80
C ARG A 274 20.62 -1.89 7.99
N HIS A 275 19.95 -2.31 6.91
CA HIS A 275 20.42 -3.33 5.98
C HIS A 275 20.08 -2.89 4.56
N ASP A 276 21.09 -2.69 3.72
CA ASP A 276 20.84 -2.28 2.34
C ASP A 276 20.49 -3.52 1.50
N ILE A 277 19.30 -3.55 0.91
CA ILE A 277 18.81 -4.65 0.07
C ILE A 277 19.19 -4.48 -1.41
N ILE A 278 19.68 -3.30 -1.80
CA ILE A 278 20.08 -2.98 -3.18
C ILE A 278 21.59 -3.12 -3.35
N ALA A 279 22.36 -2.74 -2.33
CA ALA A 279 23.77 -3.05 -2.26
C ALA A 279 23.94 -4.55 -1.98
N GLY A 280 23.94 -5.37 -3.03
CA GLY A 280 24.38 -6.76 -2.93
C GLY A 280 25.80 -6.85 -2.36
N GLU A 281 26.09 -8.00 -1.72
CA GLU A 281 27.44 -8.39 -1.27
C GLU A 281 28.52 -8.21 -2.34
#